data_AF-A0A542VUK6-F1
#
_entry.id   AF-A0A542VUK6-F1
#
_cell.length_a   1.000
_cell.length_b   1.000
_cell.length_c   1.000
_cell.angle_alpha   90.00
_cell.angle_beta   90.00
_cell.angle_gamma   90.00
#
_symmetry.space_group_name_H-M   'P 1'
#
loop_
_entity.id
_entity.type
_entity.pdbx_description
1 polymer ?
#
loop_
_entity_poly.entity_id
_entity_poly.type
_entity_poly.pdbx_seq_one_letter_code
_entity_poly.pdbx_strand_id
1 'polypeptide(L)'
;MAIHKKIKFDQSQEDATAAFLTAAPDAKLEGNKSKTYEKGIAKGHKRQVSITIAPELLRKVDERAEAMGMGRSALISMALYGILKE
;
A
#
# COMPACT_ATOMS: atom_id res chain seq x y z
N MET A 1 -25.32 28.71 19.20
CA MET A 1 -23.85 28.59 19.07
C MET A 1 -23.46 27.20 19.54
N ALA A 2 -23.02 26.31 18.65
CA ALA A 2 -22.66 24.93 18.99
C ALA A 2 -21.12 24.81 19.09
N ILE A 3 -20.62 24.31 20.21
CA ILE A 3 -19.17 24.13 20.46
C ILE A 3 -18.78 22.72 19.98
N HIS A 4 -18.09 22.65 18.85
CA HIS A 4 -17.45 21.42 18.39
C HIS A 4 -16.08 21.27 19.04
N LYS A 5 -16.02 20.60 20.21
CA LYS A 5 -14.74 20.21 20.83
C LYS A 5 -14.18 19.01 20.07
N LYS A 6 -13.18 19.22 19.21
CA LYS A 6 -12.40 18.12 18.62
C LYS A 6 -11.49 17.52 19.69
N ILE A 7 -11.71 16.25 20.00
CA ILE A 7 -10.86 15.47 20.90
C ILE A 7 -9.57 15.15 20.15
N LYS A 8 -8.43 15.56 20.71
CA LYS A 8 -7.10 15.27 20.15
C LYS A 8 -6.68 13.90 20.67
N PHE A 9 -6.57 12.92 19.78
CA PHE A 9 -6.09 11.58 20.11
C PHE A 9 -4.60 11.69 20.46
N ASP A 10 -4.24 11.27 21.67
CA ASP A 10 -2.90 11.43 22.23
C ASP A 10 -2.06 10.21 21.87
N GLN A 11 -1.12 10.39 20.95
CA GLN A 11 -0.17 9.36 20.47
C GLN A 11 0.64 8.73 21.62
N SER A 12 0.76 9.45 22.74
CA SER A 12 1.42 9.00 23.97
C SER A 12 0.82 7.71 24.55
N GLN A 13 -0.47 7.44 24.34
CA GLN A 13 -1.10 6.21 24.84
C GLN A 13 -0.75 4.99 23.99
N GLU A 14 -0.54 5.15 22.68
CA GLU A 14 -0.19 4.04 21.79
C GLU A 14 1.20 3.50 22.15
N ASP A 15 2.17 4.40 22.39
CA ASP A 15 3.53 4.02 22.80
C ASP A 15 3.56 3.32 24.18
N ALA A 16 2.76 3.80 25.14
CA ALA A 16 2.66 3.18 26.46
C ALA A 16 2.00 1.79 26.40
N THR A 17 1.00 1.61 25.55
CA THR A 17 0.37 0.29 25.34
C THR A 17 1.31 -0.68 24.62
N ALA A 18 2.06 -0.22 23.62
CA ALA A 18 3.07 -1.02 22.93
C ALA A 18 4.17 -1.49 23.90
N ALA A 19 4.67 -0.61 24.76
CA ALA A 19 5.66 -0.95 25.78
C ALA A 19 5.14 -2.01 26.76
N PHE A 20 3.88 -1.87 27.22
CA PHE A 20 3.22 -2.86 28.09
C PHE A 20 3.08 -4.23 27.42
N LEU A 21 2.70 -4.26 26.14
CA LEU A 21 2.55 -5.51 25.38
C LEU A 21 3.90 -6.21 25.15
N THR A 22 4.99 -5.45 25.00
CA THR A 22 6.35 -6.02 24.80
C THR A 22 7.05 -6.45 26.09
N ALA A 23 6.53 -6.10 27.26
CA ALA A 23 7.14 -6.41 28.56
C ALA A 23 6.87 -7.85 29.05
N ALA A 24 6.01 -8.60 28.36
CA ALA A 24 5.71 -9.98 28.71
C ALA A 24 6.90 -10.90 28.34
N PRO A 25 7.31 -11.84 29.20
CA PRO A 25 8.49 -12.69 28.98
C PRO A 25 8.32 -13.70 27.83
N ASP A 26 7.09 -13.92 27.36
CA ASP A 26 6.72 -14.71 26.18
C ASP A 26 6.50 -13.86 24.92
N ALA A 27 6.55 -12.53 25.04
CA ALA A 27 6.48 -11.63 23.91
C ALA A 27 7.70 -11.89 23.04
N LYS A 28 7.53 -12.79 22.07
CA LYS A 28 8.43 -12.91 20.94
C LYS A 28 8.43 -11.53 20.30
N LEU A 29 9.47 -10.75 20.61
CA LEU A 29 9.91 -9.68 19.75
C LEU A 29 10.04 -10.35 18.39
N GLU A 30 9.07 -10.13 17.51
CA GLU A 30 9.20 -10.35 16.07
C GLU A 30 10.21 -9.31 15.59
N GLY A 31 11.43 -9.47 16.08
CA GLY A 31 12.59 -8.71 15.73
C GLY A 31 12.81 -8.94 14.26
N ASN A 32 12.72 -7.84 13.52
CA ASN A 32 13.36 -7.71 12.23
C ASN A 32 12.76 -8.56 11.10
N LYS A 33 11.47 -8.37 10.79
CA LYS A 33 11.00 -8.55 9.40
C LYS A 33 11.45 -7.34 8.58
N SER A 34 12.72 -7.31 8.24
CA SER A 34 13.20 -6.38 7.22
C SER A 34 12.47 -6.65 5.88
N LYS A 35 11.91 -5.58 5.31
CA LYS A 35 11.73 -5.34 3.86
C LYS A 35 10.61 -6.06 3.07
N THR A 36 9.52 -6.55 3.66
CA THR A 36 8.33 -6.76 2.82
C THR A 36 7.56 -5.46 2.75
N TYR A 37 7.60 -4.77 1.61
CA TYR A 37 6.75 -3.59 1.37
C TYR A 37 5.29 -4.04 1.33
N GLU A 38 4.61 -3.95 2.46
CA GLU A 38 3.25 -4.47 2.67
C GLU A 38 2.15 -3.47 2.28
N LYS A 39 2.40 -2.60 1.30
CA LYS A 39 1.36 -1.67 0.88
C LYS A 39 0.36 -2.38 -0.05
N GLY A 40 -0.88 -2.46 0.40
CA GLY A 40 -2.00 -3.03 -0.36
C GLY A 40 -2.34 -4.47 0.00
N ILE A 41 -3.50 -4.92 -0.51
CA ILE A 41 -4.04 -6.25 -0.24
C ILE A 41 -3.17 -7.30 -0.92
N ALA A 42 -2.75 -8.33 -0.17
CA ALA A 42 -1.99 -9.45 -0.71
C ALA A 42 -2.89 -10.30 -1.61
N LYS A 43 -2.43 -10.57 -2.84
CA LYS A 43 -3.11 -11.44 -3.81
C LYS A 43 -2.10 -12.45 -4.34
N GLY A 44 -1.92 -13.54 -3.59
CA GLY A 44 -0.85 -14.51 -3.83
C GLY A 44 0.54 -13.84 -3.70
N HIS A 45 1.37 -13.98 -4.73
CA HIS A 45 2.72 -13.38 -4.77
C HIS A 45 2.73 -11.90 -5.23
N LYS A 46 1.57 -11.29 -5.50
CA LYS A 46 1.45 -9.90 -5.94
C LYS A 46 0.69 -9.07 -4.90
N ARG A 47 0.91 -7.75 -4.92
CA ARG A 47 0.13 -6.79 -4.12
C ARG A 47 -0.83 -6.05 -5.04
N GLN A 48 -2.09 -5.92 -4.63
CA GLN A 48 -3.06 -5.10 -5.35
C GLN A 48 -2.80 -3.62 -5.08
N VAL A 49 -2.74 -2.82 -6.14
CA VAL A 49 -2.56 -1.37 -6.06
C VAL A 49 -3.78 -0.68 -6.69
N SER A 50 -4.48 0.12 -5.91
CA SER A 50 -5.51 1.02 -6.42
C SER A 50 -4.85 2.34 -6.78
N ILE A 51 -4.97 2.74 -8.05
CA ILE A 51 -4.44 4.01 -8.56
C ILE A 51 -5.58 4.86 -9.11
N THR A 52 -5.58 6.13 -8.74
CA THR A 52 -6.47 7.15 -9.31
C THR A 52 -5.72 7.82 -10.45
N ILE A 53 -6.25 7.75 -11.66
CA ILE A 53 -5.65 8.35 -12.86
C ILE A 53 -6.71 9.11 -13.66
N ALA A 54 -6.28 10.03 -14.52
CA ALA A 54 -7.16 10.76 -15.41
C ALA A 54 -7.85 9.80 -16.41
N PRO A 55 -9.15 10.00 -16.72
CA PRO A 55 -9.90 9.11 -17.61
C PRO A 55 -9.33 9.10 -19.03
N GLU A 56 -8.82 10.22 -19.52
CA GLU A 56 -8.18 10.32 -20.83
C GLU A 56 -6.90 9.49 -20.92
N LEU A 57 -6.15 9.40 -19.82
CA LEU A 57 -4.96 8.55 -19.77
C LEU A 57 -5.34 7.06 -19.72
N LEU A 58 -6.39 6.73 -18.96
CA LEU A 58 -6.90 5.36 -18.88
C LEU A 58 -7.31 4.82 -20.26
N ARG A 59 -8.01 5.64 -21.06
CA ARG A 59 -8.39 5.27 -22.44
C ARG A 59 -7.19 4.95 -23.32
N LYS A 60 -6.15 5.80 -23.29
CA LYS A 60 -4.91 5.56 -24.06
C LYS A 60 -4.19 4.28 -23.64
N VAL A 61 -4.24 3.94 -22.34
CA VAL A 61 -3.67 2.69 -21.82
C VAL A 61 -4.46 1.50 -22.37
N ASP A 62 -5.79 1.58 -22.42
CA ASP A 62 -6.64 0.52 -22.96
C ASP A 62 -6.44 0.29 -24.45
N GLU A 63 -6.45 1.36 -25.25
CA GLU A 63 -6.21 1.29 -26.70
C GLU A 63 -4.86 0.63 -27.01
N ARG A 64 -3.83 0.98 -26.24
CA ARG A 64 -2.49 0.41 -26.42
C ARG A 64 -2.40 -1.03 -25.94
N ALA A 65 -3.12 -1.39 -24.89
CA ALA A 65 -3.17 -2.76 -24.39
C ALA A 65 -3.86 -3.66 -25.41
N GLU A 66 -4.98 -3.20 -25.99
CA GLU A 66 -5.71 -3.91 -27.04
C GLU A 66 -4.87 -4.09 -28.31
N ALA A 67 -4.19 -3.04 -28.77
CA ALA A 67 -3.29 -3.10 -29.93
C ALA A 67 -2.14 -4.12 -29.74
N MET A 68 -1.71 -4.36 -28.50
CA MET A 68 -0.67 -5.35 -28.16
C MET A 68 -1.24 -6.73 -27.81
N GLY A 69 -2.56 -6.91 -27.79
CA GLY A 69 -3.21 -8.14 -27.33
C GLY A 69 -2.98 -8.45 -25.85
N MET A 70 -2.68 -7.44 -25.03
CA MET A 70 -2.38 -7.57 -23.61
C MET A 70 -3.54 -7.06 -22.75
N GLY A 71 -3.68 -7.61 -21.54
CA GLY A 71 -4.56 -7.02 -20.53
C GLY A 71 -3.99 -5.69 -20.01
N ARG A 72 -4.87 -4.74 -19.64
CA ARG A 72 -4.50 -3.45 -19.04
C ARG A 72 -3.45 -3.57 -17.92
N SER A 73 -3.64 -4.53 -17.01
CA SER A 73 -2.72 -4.77 -15.89
C SER A 73 -1.35 -5.28 -16.34
N ALA A 74 -1.28 -6.06 -17.43
CA ALA A 74 -0.03 -6.53 -18.00
C ALA A 74 0.75 -5.39 -18.65
N LEU A 75 0.07 -4.51 -19.42
CA LEU A 75 0.70 -3.32 -20.01
C LEU A 75 1.28 -2.40 -18.93
N ILE A 76 0.53 -2.12 -17.86
CA ILE A 76 1.01 -1.29 -16.75
C ILE A 76 2.23 -1.93 -16.07
N SER A 77 2.17 -3.25 -15.82
CA SER A 77 3.28 -3.97 -15.19
C SER A 77 4.54 -3.95 -16.07
N MET A 78 4.37 -4.12 -17.38
CA MET A 78 5.46 -4.05 -18.36
C MET A 78 6.08 -2.66 -18.42
N ALA A 79 5.26 -1.60 -18.47
CA ALA A 79 5.74 -0.22 -18.50
C ALA A 79 6.56 0.12 -17.24
N LEU A 80 6.08 -0.28 -16.06
CA LEU A 80 6.81 -0.10 -14.80
C LEU A 80 8.14 -0.86 -14.82
N TYR A 81 8.14 -2.10 -15.29
CA TYR A 81 9.37 -2.88 -15.39
C TYR A 81 10.37 -2.23 -16.34
N GLY A 82 9.93 -1.71 -17.50
CA GLY A 82 10.79 -1.02 -18.45
C GLY A 82 11.43 0.26 -17.91
N ILE A 83 10.72 1.01 -17.04
CA ILE A 83 11.26 2.21 -16.39
C ILE A 83 12.28 1.86 -15.30
N LEU A 84 12.05 0.75 -14.57
CA LEU A 84 12.89 0.33 -13.45
C LEU A 84 14.12 -0.48 -13.88
N LYS A 85 14.19 -0.92 -15.14
CA LYS A 85 15.28 -1.71 -15.67
C LYS A 85 16.39 -0.76 -16.15
N GLU A 86 17.26 -0.36 -15.22
CA GLU A 86 18.62 0.11 -15.52
C GLU A 86 19.47 -1.03 -16.10
#